data_AF-A0A2N1F3M4-F1
#
_entry.id   AF-A0A2N1F3M4-F1
#
_cell.length_a   1.000
_cell.length_b   1.000
_cell.length_c   1.000
_cell.angle_alpha   90.00
_cell.angle_beta   90.00
_cell.angle_gamma   90.00
#
_symmetry.space_group_name_H-M   'P 1'
#
loop_
_entity.id
_entity.type
_entity.pdbx_description
1 polymer ?
#
loop_
_entity_poly.entity_id
_entity_poly.type
_entity_poly.pdbx_seq_one_letter_code
_entity_poly.pdbx_strand_id
1 'polypeptide(L)'
;MNYTLEDKMTSLRAVSIAVILYIVGYALKLSVLLFEILTPIITSDIFRLIAAGVSGTALSTGLLIISLNDSNKLTPYAIALMDGFMLLMVFDVFNAPSLNDAIKSGFISFFMAFIGYQLITVFAAKFEQSKSEMKRTISEINLECTQKQLVLDNLKQVLSEIEQITCEYCEKEYKSVNALNAHKGRCKNKPTSVN
;
A
#
# COMPACT_ATOMS: atom_id res chain seq x y z
N MET A 1 -26.37 8.87 10.24
CA MET A 1 -25.39 7.76 10.37
C MET A 1 -24.33 8.24 11.35
N ASN A 2 -24.45 7.84 12.62
CA ASN A 2 -23.54 8.29 13.68
C ASN A 2 -22.27 7.44 13.61
N TYR A 3 -21.20 8.02 13.08
CA TYR A 3 -19.88 7.40 13.11
C TYR A 3 -19.37 7.38 14.55
N THR A 4 -19.21 6.20 15.12
CA THR A 4 -18.58 6.00 16.43
C THR A 4 -17.11 6.42 16.37
N LEU A 5 -16.58 6.89 17.50
CA LEU A 5 -15.15 7.27 17.62
C LEU A 5 -14.23 6.09 17.26
N GLU A 6 -14.69 4.88 17.53
CA GLU A 6 -14.04 3.62 17.18
C GLU A 6 -13.79 3.51 15.68
N ASP A 7 -14.78 3.77 14.82
CA ASP A 7 -14.64 3.76 13.35
C ASP A 7 -13.65 4.81 12.82
N LYS A 8 -13.54 5.95 13.51
CA LYS A 8 -12.55 6.98 13.15
C LYS A 8 -11.13 6.56 13.54
N MET A 9 -10.97 5.91 14.69
CA MET A 9 -9.69 5.40 15.20
C MET A 9 -9.21 4.15 14.46
N THR A 10 -10.12 3.31 13.97
CA THR A 10 -9.80 2.12 13.16
C THR A 10 -9.74 2.40 11.66
N SER A 11 -10.08 3.61 11.20
CA SER A 11 -10.01 3.95 9.79
C SER A 11 -8.60 3.78 9.22
N LEU A 12 -8.51 3.35 7.96
CA LEU A 12 -7.27 3.28 7.18
C LEU A 12 -6.43 4.58 7.23
N ARG A 13 -7.08 5.74 7.44
CA ARG A 13 -6.40 7.03 7.63
C ARG A 13 -5.65 7.11 8.95
N ALA A 14 -6.24 6.67 10.06
CA ALA A 14 -5.59 6.71 11.37
C ALA A 14 -4.36 5.80 11.39
N VAL A 15 -4.48 4.62 10.77
CA VAL A 15 -3.36 3.69 10.58
C VAL A 15 -2.26 4.32 9.72
N SER A 16 -2.61 4.88 8.56
CA SER A 16 -1.64 5.54 7.66
C SER A 16 -0.91 6.70 8.33
N ILE A 17 -1.62 7.51 9.13
CA ILE A 17 -1.03 8.60 9.91
C ILE A 17 -0.04 8.05 10.94
N ALA A 18 -0.38 6.95 11.62
CA ALA A 18 0.53 6.30 12.57
C ALA A 18 1.80 5.77 11.88
N VAL A 19 1.70 5.23 10.65
CA VAL A 19 2.87 4.79 9.87
C VAL A 19 3.77 5.97 9.53
N ILE A 20 3.18 7.06 9.04
CA ILE A 20 3.92 8.25 8.65
C ILE A 20 4.63 8.85 9.87
N LEU A 21 3.92 8.97 11.00
CA LEU A 21 4.51 9.44 12.26
C LEU A 21 5.66 8.53 12.73
N TYR A 22 5.53 7.22 12.55
CA TYR A 22 6.59 6.27 12.87
C TYR A 22 7.82 6.44 11.97
N ILE A 23 7.64 6.52 10.64
CA ILE A 23 8.74 6.75 9.68
C ILE A 23 9.45 8.07 10.01
N VAL A 24 8.68 9.12 10.29
CA VAL A 24 9.24 10.42 10.67
C VAL A 24 10.03 10.31 11.98
N GLY A 25 9.49 9.63 12.99
CA GLY A 25 10.17 9.44 14.27
C GLY A 25 11.49 8.67 14.12
N TYR A 26 11.49 7.59 13.34
CA TYR A 26 12.68 6.76 13.12
C TYR A 26 13.73 7.48 12.26
N ALA A 27 13.29 8.20 11.22
CA ALA A 27 14.15 9.04 10.40
C ALA A 27 14.81 10.14 11.23
N LEU A 28 14.07 10.79 12.15
CA LEU A 28 14.63 11.80 13.05
C LEU A 28 15.71 11.23 13.95
N LYS A 29 15.46 10.08 14.61
CA LYS A 29 16.47 9.43 15.47
C LYS A 29 17.75 9.10 14.71
N LEU A 30 17.63 8.49 13.53
CA LEU A 30 18.78 8.16 12.68
C LEU A 30 19.50 9.42 12.21
N SER A 31 18.76 10.49 11.90
CA SER A 31 19.35 11.77 11.51
C SER A 31 20.16 12.39 12.64
N VAL A 32 19.67 12.33 13.89
CA VAL A 32 20.42 12.82 15.06
C VAL A 32 21.70 12.01 15.26
N LEU A 33 21.60 10.68 15.23
CA LEU A 33 22.77 9.81 15.36
C LEU A 33 23.80 10.06 14.25
N LEU A 34 23.35 10.14 13.00
CA LEU A 34 24.24 10.38 11.86
C LEU A 34 24.85 11.77 11.89
N PHE A 35 24.15 12.77 12.42
CA PHE A 35 24.70 14.11 12.58
C PHE A 35 25.90 14.08 13.53
N GLU A 36 25.82 13.38 14.65
CA GLU A 36 26.96 13.21 15.57
C GLU A 36 28.09 12.43 14.90
N ILE A 37 27.79 11.31 14.24
CA ILE A 37 28.80 10.47 13.54
C ILE A 37 29.52 11.23 12.43
N LEU A 38 28.83 12.14 11.73
CA LEU A 38 29.40 12.92 10.63
C LEU A 38 30.21 14.13 11.12
N THR A 39 30.17 14.48 12.41
CA THR A 39 30.91 15.61 13.01
C THR A 39 32.40 15.63 12.65
N PRO A 40 33.16 14.52 12.76
CA PRO A 40 34.58 14.52 12.39
C PRO A 40 34.85 14.62 10.88
N ILE A 41 33.84 14.41 10.02
CA ILE A 41 33.99 14.32 8.56
C ILE A 41 33.52 15.60 7.86
N ILE A 42 32.35 16.11 8.25
CA ILE A 42 31.72 17.29 7.65
C ILE A 42 31.73 18.42 8.67
N THR A 43 32.63 19.37 8.47
CA THR A 43 32.83 20.51 9.37
C THR A 43 31.68 21.53 9.29
N SER A 44 31.03 21.65 8.14
CA SER A 44 29.90 22.56 7.94
C SER A 44 28.59 21.98 8.46
N ASP A 45 27.98 22.66 9.42
CA ASP A 45 26.74 22.21 10.08
C ASP A 45 25.56 22.04 9.11
N ILE A 46 25.44 22.92 8.11
CA ILE A 46 24.33 22.88 7.13
C ILE A 46 24.43 21.63 6.27
N PHE A 47 25.60 21.36 5.70
CA PHE A 47 25.81 20.16 4.87
C PHE A 47 25.69 18.88 5.69
N ARG A 48 26.12 18.92 6.96
CA ARG A 48 25.97 17.79 7.88
C ARG A 48 24.51 17.49 8.19
N LEU A 49 23.69 18.51 8.46
CA LEU A 49 22.25 18.35 8.70
C LEU A 49 21.54 17.75 7.48
N ILE A 50 21.84 18.23 6.28
CA ILE A 50 21.24 17.72 5.04
C ILE A 50 21.66 16.25 4.81
N ALA A 51 22.95 15.95 4.92
CA ALA A 51 23.46 14.59 4.71
C ALA A 51 22.87 13.60 5.73
N ALA A 52 22.80 14.00 7.00
CA ALA A 52 22.21 13.20 8.07
C ALA A 52 20.70 13.00 7.86
N GLY A 53 19.97 14.05 7.47
CA GLY A 53 18.53 13.98 7.19
C GLY A 53 18.17 13.05 6.03
N VAL A 54 18.86 13.20 4.89
CA VAL A 54 18.64 12.36 3.71
C VAL A 54 19.03 10.90 4.00
N SER A 55 20.14 10.68 4.70
CA SER A 55 20.59 9.32 5.03
C SER A 55 19.68 8.66 6.07
N GLY A 56 19.23 9.43 7.08
CA GLY A 56 18.32 8.95 8.12
C GLY A 56 16.96 8.54 7.56
N THR A 57 16.41 9.32 6.62
CA THR A 57 15.15 8.97 5.93
C THR A 57 15.30 7.74 5.03
N ALA A 58 16.41 7.63 4.29
CA ALA A 58 16.69 6.46 3.44
C ALA A 58 16.81 5.16 4.27
N LEU A 59 17.60 5.20 5.34
CA LEU A 59 17.79 4.05 6.25
C LEU A 59 16.50 3.70 6.99
N SER A 60 15.73 4.69 7.44
CA SER A 60 14.42 4.48 8.06
C SER A 60 13.45 3.75 7.12
N THR A 61 13.46 4.11 5.84
CA THR A 61 12.60 3.47 4.84
C THR A 61 13.05 2.03 4.58
N GLY A 62 14.36 1.79 4.47
CA GLY A 62 14.93 0.45 4.31
C GLY A 62 14.59 -0.49 5.47
N LEU A 63 14.73 -0.03 6.71
CA LEU A 63 14.38 -0.80 7.90
C LEU A 63 12.88 -1.13 7.97
N LEU A 64 12.01 -0.21 7.53
CA LEU A 64 10.58 -0.46 7.44
C LEU A 64 10.25 -1.56 6.43
N ILE A 65 10.85 -1.50 5.23
CA ILE A 65 10.64 -2.52 4.19
C ILE A 65 11.05 -3.90 4.72
N ILE A 66 12.20 -3.98 5.37
CA ILE A 66 12.68 -5.24 5.98
C ILE A 66 11.72 -5.71 7.07
N SER A 67 11.28 -4.81 7.96
CA SER A 67 10.35 -5.13 9.04
C SER A 67 8.98 -5.62 8.56
N LEU A 68 8.57 -5.25 7.34
CA LEU A 68 7.28 -5.62 6.74
C LEU A 68 7.35 -6.85 5.85
N ASN A 69 8.49 -7.08 5.20
CA ASN A 69 8.66 -8.17 4.26
C ASN A 69 9.19 -9.45 4.91
N ASP A 70 9.79 -9.34 6.09
CA ASP A 70 10.31 -10.49 6.80
C ASP A 70 9.21 -11.26 7.53
N SER A 71 9.17 -12.57 7.32
CA SER A 71 8.23 -13.48 7.99
C SER A 71 8.75 -13.96 9.35
N ASN A 72 10.01 -13.64 9.67
CA ASN A 72 10.65 -14.07 10.90
C ASN A 72 10.16 -13.25 12.10
N LYS A 73 9.67 -13.96 13.12
CA LYS A 73 9.21 -13.35 14.39
C LYS A 73 10.33 -12.64 15.17
N LEU A 74 11.60 -12.93 14.86
CA LEU A 74 12.76 -12.34 15.55
C LEU A 74 13.10 -10.92 15.10
N THR A 75 12.67 -10.52 13.89
CA THR A 75 13.07 -9.25 13.27
C THR A 75 12.61 -8.01 14.06
N PRO A 76 11.37 -7.94 14.58
CA PRO A 76 10.95 -6.85 15.46
C PRO A 76 11.76 -6.75 16.75
N TYR A 77 12.17 -7.90 17.33
CA TYR A 77 13.01 -7.92 18.54
C TYR A 77 14.43 -7.41 18.24
N ALA A 78 15.01 -7.81 17.11
CA ALA A 78 16.33 -7.34 16.69
C ALA A 78 16.32 -5.82 16.44
N ILE A 79 15.29 -5.31 15.76
CA ILE A 79 15.13 -3.86 15.52
C ILE A 79 14.97 -3.12 16.85
N ALA A 80 14.14 -3.62 17.77
CA ALA A 80 13.95 -2.99 19.07
C ALA A 80 15.23 -2.96 19.92
N LEU A 81 16.02 -4.03 19.89
CA LEU A 81 17.29 -4.10 20.60
C LEU A 81 18.30 -3.10 20.02
N MET A 82 18.39 -3.02 18.69
CA MET A 82 19.24 -2.03 18.00
C MET A 82 18.78 -0.58 18.26
N ASP A 83 17.47 -0.31 18.26
CA ASP A 83 16.91 1.01 18.61
C ASP A 83 17.24 1.39 20.06
N GLY A 84 17.21 0.42 20.98
CA GLY A 84 17.67 0.61 22.37
C GLY A 84 19.14 1.03 22.45
N PHE A 85 20.04 0.32 21.76
CA PHE A 85 21.45 0.69 21.70
C PHE A 85 21.68 2.06 21.04
N MET A 86 20.96 2.34 19.97
CA MET A 86 21.03 3.64 19.29
C MET A 86 20.61 4.77 20.23
N LEU A 87 19.53 4.59 21.01
CA LEU A 87 19.06 5.58 21.97
C LEU A 87 20.01 5.75 23.16
N LEU A 88 20.76 4.71 23.55
CA LEU A 88 21.82 4.87 24.56
C LEU A 88 22.93 5.80 24.05
N MET A 89 23.26 5.72 22.75
CA MET A 89 24.22 6.64 22.12
C MET A 89 23.66 8.06 21.99
N VAL A 90 22.42 8.20 21.49
CA VAL A 90 21.78 9.52 21.29
C VAL A 90 21.59 10.28 22.62
N PHE A 91 21.31 9.58 23.71
CA PHE A 91 21.20 10.21 25.04
C PHE A 91 22.54 10.27 25.79
N ASP A 92 23.65 9.98 25.11
CA ASP A 92 25.01 10.04 25.60
C ASP A 92 25.20 9.39 26.99
N VAL A 93 24.57 8.22 27.18
CA VAL A 93 24.51 7.53 28.48
C VAL A 93 25.90 7.16 28.98
N PHE A 94 26.82 6.89 28.05
CA PHE A 94 28.18 6.45 28.36
C PHE A 94 29.10 7.57 28.85
N ASN A 95 28.83 8.83 28.48
CA ASN A 95 29.61 9.99 28.94
C ASN A 95 28.91 10.76 30.07
N ALA A 96 27.86 10.17 30.66
CA ALA A 96 27.10 10.82 31.72
C ALA A 96 27.99 11.13 32.95
N PRO A 97 27.93 12.35 33.50
CA PRO A 97 28.82 12.79 34.58
C PRO A 97 28.53 12.13 35.93
N SER A 98 27.35 11.53 36.11
CA SER A 98 26.97 10.83 37.32
C SER A 98 26.24 9.51 37.02
N LEU A 99 26.37 8.54 37.94
CA LEU A 99 25.62 7.27 37.86
C LEU A 99 24.10 7.48 37.84
N ASN A 100 23.60 8.50 38.53
CA ASN A 100 22.18 8.82 38.56
C ASN A 100 21.69 9.28 37.19
N ASP A 101 22.48 10.11 36.50
CA ASP A 101 22.13 10.60 35.16
C ASP A 101 22.26 9.48 34.12
N ALA A 102 23.27 8.61 34.25
CA ALA A 102 23.40 7.41 33.42
C ALA A 102 22.17 6.48 33.57
N ILE A 103 21.70 6.24 34.79
CA ILE A 103 20.53 5.40 35.06
C ILE A 103 19.25 6.03 34.49
N LYS A 104 19.05 7.34 34.68
CA LYS A 104 17.87 8.06 34.14
C LYS A 104 17.85 8.03 32.63
N SER A 105 18.95 8.41 31.99
CA SER A 105 19.05 8.42 30.53
C SER A 105 18.94 7.01 29.97
N GLY A 106 19.58 6.03 30.59
CA GLY A 106 19.44 4.62 30.22
C GLY A 106 18.00 4.11 30.32
N PHE A 107 17.29 4.43 31.41
CA PHE A 107 15.88 4.08 31.56
C PHE A 107 15.02 4.71 30.47
N ILE A 108 15.22 5.99 30.17
CA ILE A 108 14.50 6.69 29.10
C ILE A 108 14.77 6.05 27.74
N SER A 109 16.02 5.70 27.43
CA SER A 109 16.40 5.02 26.17
C SER A 109 15.65 3.70 26.01
N PHE A 110 15.68 2.83 27.03
CA PHE A 110 14.99 1.54 26.96
C PHE A 110 13.46 1.67 26.95
N PHE A 111 12.91 2.65 27.68
CA PHE A 111 11.47 2.92 27.67
C PHE A 111 10.99 3.42 26.29
N MET A 112 11.73 4.34 25.67
CA MET A 112 11.48 4.79 24.30
C MET A 112 11.59 3.63 23.29
N ALA A 113 12.61 2.78 23.41
CA ALA A 113 12.77 1.61 22.56
C ALA A 113 11.61 0.61 22.73
N PHE A 114 11.11 0.44 23.96
CA PHE A 114 9.95 -0.39 24.24
C PHE A 114 8.67 0.17 23.61
N ILE A 115 8.43 1.47 23.72
CA ILE A 115 7.32 2.13 23.02
C ILE A 115 7.46 1.92 21.51
N GLY A 116 8.68 2.09 20.97
CA GLY A 116 8.99 1.83 19.56
C GLY A 116 8.64 0.40 19.14
N TYR A 117 9.05 -0.60 19.92
CA TYR A 117 8.72 -2.01 19.70
C TYR A 117 7.22 -2.28 19.66
N GLN A 118 6.47 -1.71 20.62
CA GLN A 118 5.01 -1.89 20.66
C GLN A 118 4.35 -1.26 19.43
N LEU A 119 4.81 -0.08 19.01
CA LEU A 119 4.35 0.57 17.79
C LEU A 119 4.65 -0.29 16.54
N ILE A 120 5.86 -0.86 16.42
CA ILE A 120 6.24 -1.75 15.31
C ILE A 120 5.32 -2.98 15.28
N THR A 121 5.08 -3.60 16.43
CA THR A 121 4.29 -4.83 16.53
C THR A 121 2.83 -4.58 16.14
N VAL A 122 2.22 -3.51 16.68
CA VAL A 122 0.85 -3.10 16.33
C VAL A 122 0.76 -2.72 14.86
N PHE A 123 1.77 -2.02 14.33
CA PHE A 123 1.84 -1.65 12.92
C PHE A 123 1.93 -2.87 12.00
N ALA A 124 2.83 -3.81 12.26
CA ALA A 124 2.99 -5.02 11.46
C ALA A 124 1.68 -5.84 11.43
N ALA A 125 1.01 -5.98 12.58
CA ALA A 125 -0.28 -6.65 12.66
C ALA A 125 -1.36 -5.93 11.82
N LYS A 126 -1.42 -4.59 11.88
CA LYS A 126 -2.36 -3.80 11.09
C LYS A 126 -2.04 -3.78 9.60
N PHE A 127 -0.76 -3.80 9.23
CA PHE A 127 -0.32 -3.89 7.84
C PHE A 127 -0.75 -5.22 7.21
N GLU A 128 -0.54 -6.34 7.91
CA GLU A 128 -0.96 -7.65 7.40
C GLU A 128 -2.49 -7.76 7.32
N GLN A 129 -3.22 -7.18 8.27
CA GLN A 129 -4.68 -7.06 8.20
C GLN A 129 -5.10 -6.29 6.93
N SER A 130 -4.55 -5.09 6.69
CA SER A 130 -4.87 -4.27 5.52
C SER A 130 -4.53 -4.97 4.20
N LYS A 131 -3.37 -5.63 4.13
CA LYS A 131 -2.95 -6.44 2.97
C LYS A 131 -3.95 -7.58 2.70
N SER A 132 -4.47 -8.22 3.75
CA SER A 132 -5.47 -9.28 3.62
C SER A 132 -6.81 -8.74 3.12
N GLU A 133 -7.26 -7.59 3.63
CA GLU A 133 -8.49 -6.93 3.19
C GLU A 133 -8.38 -6.49 1.72
N MET A 134 -7.26 -5.87 1.33
CA MET A 134 -7.00 -5.49 -0.06
C MET A 134 -7.03 -6.70 -1.00
N LYS A 135 -6.42 -7.83 -0.61
CA LYS A 135 -6.49 -9.07 -1.39
C LYS A 135 -7.92 -9.60 -1.53
N ARG A 136 -8.75 -9.48 -0.49
CA ARG A 136 -10.17 -9.88 -0.54
C ARG A 136 -10.94 -8.98 -1.50
N THR A 137 -10.80 -7.65 -1.40
CA THR A 137 -11.46 -6.71 -2.30
C THR A 137 -11.04 -6.91 -3.76
N ILE A 138 -9.75 -7.12 -4.03
CA ILE A 138 -9.27 -7.44 -5.39
C ILE A 138 -9.88 -8.74 -5.90
N SER A 139 -9.99 -9.76 -5.04
CA SER A 139 -10.59 -11.05 -5.41
C SER A 139 -12.09 -10.89 -5.71
N GLU A 140 -12.81 -10.10 -4.92
CA GLU A 140 -14.22 -9.78 -5.12
C GLU A 140 -14.44 -9.00 -6.43
N ILE A 141 -13.64 -7.98 -6.70
CA ILE A 141 -13.69 -7.21 -7.95
C ILE A 141 -13.38 -8.10 -9.16
N ASN A 142 -12.37 -8.97 -9.06
CA ASN A 142 -12.03 -9.90 -10.14
C ASN A 142 -13.17 -10.90 -10.41
N LEU A 143 -13.84 -11.37 -9.36
CA LEU A 143 -15.01 -12.24 -9.49
C LEU A 143 -16.16 -11.52 -10.18
N GLU A 144 -16.48 -10.29 -9.75
CA GLU A 144 -17.53 -9.47 -10.37
C GLU A 144 -17.21 -9.15 -11.84
N CYS A 145 -15.94 -8.83 -12.14
CA CYS A 145 -15.48 -8.59 -13.51
C CYS A 145 -15.63 -9.84 -14.38
N THR A 146 -15.24 -11.01 -13.87
CA THR A 146 -15.39 -12.30 -14.56
C THR A 146 -16.87 -12.61 -14.84
N GLN A 147 -17.76 -12.36 -13.87
CA GLN A 147 -19.20 -12.54 -14.06
C GLN A 147 -19.75 -11.59 -15.12
N LYS A 148 -19.37 -10.31 -15.09
CA LYS A 148 -19.77 -9.34 -16.12
C LYS A 148 -19.25 -9.72 -17.50
N GLN A 149 -18.02 -10.22 -17.60
CA GLN A 149 -17.44 -10.71 -18.84
C GLN A 149 -18.26 -11.86 -19.43
N LEU A 150 -18.63 -12.85 -18.61
CA LEU A 150 -19.48 -13.98 -19.03
C LEU A 150 -20.86 -13.52 -19.53
N VAL A 151 -21.49 -12.56 -18.85
CA VAL A 151 -22.77 -11.99 -19.30
C VAL A 151 -22.61 -11.30 -20.64
N LEU A 152 -21.51 -10.55 -20.83
CA LEU A 152 -21.22 -9.81 -22.05
C LEU A 152 -20.95 -10.78 -23.23
N ASP A 153 -20.24 -11.87 -22.98
CA ASP A 153 -19.97 -12.90 -24.00
C ASP A 153 -21.25 -13.65 -24.39
N ASN A 154 -22.12 -13.99 -23.43
CA ASN A 154 -23.44 -14.54 -23.73
C ASN A 154 -24.30 -13.58 -24.56
N LEU A 155 -24.34 -12.29 -24.21
CA LEU A 155 -25.07 -11.28 -24.97
C LEU A 155 -24.53 -11.13 -26.39
N LYS A 156 -23.20 -11.16 -26.58
CA LYS A 156 -22.57 -11.14 -27.91
C LYS A 156 -22.96 -12.36 -28.73
N GLN A 157 -23.00 -13.54 -28.12
CA GLN A 157 -23.41 -14.76 -28.81
C GLN A 157 -24.86 -14.65 -29.30
N VAL A 158 -25.77 -14.24 -28.42
CA VAL A 158 -27.20 -14.02 -28.75
C VAL A 158 -27.36 -12.96 -29.84
N LEU A 159 -26.63 -11.84 -29.75
CA LEU A 159 -26.61 -10.83 -30.82
C LEU A 159 -26.17 -11.42 -32.16
N SER A 160 -25.10 -12.22 -32.17
CA SER A 160 -24.63 -12.86 -33.40
C SER A 160 -25.67 -13.83 -33.99
N GLU A 161 -26.41 -14.55 -33.15
CA GLU A 161 -27.47 -15.46 -33.57
C GLU A 161 -28.65 -14.70 -34.19
N ILE A 162 -29.02 -13.56 -33.61
CA ILE A 162 -30.06 -12.66 -34.16
C ILE A 162 -29.58 -12.03 -35.47
N GLU A 163 -28.33 -11.57 -35.55
CA GLU A 163 -27.75 -10.99 -36.77
C GLU A 163 -27.74 -11.99 -37.94
N GLN A 164 -27.53 -13.28 -37.67
CA GLN A 164 -27.57 -14.34 -38.70
C GLN A 164 -28.94 -14.50 -39.36
N ILE A 165 -30.02 -14.08 -38.70
CA ILE A 165 -31.40 -14.18 -39.20
C ILE A 165 -32.05 -12.82 -39.46
N THR A 166 -31.32 -11.72 -39.27
CA THR A 166 -31.81 -10.36 -39.47
C THR A 166 -31.31 -9.78 -40.78
N CYS A 167 -32.18 -9.08 -41.51
CA CYS A 167 -31.80 -8.41 -42.75
C CYS A 167 -31.11 -7.08 -42.46
N GLU A 168 -29.82 -6.98 -42.77
CA GLU A 168 -28.97 -5.78 -42.62
C GLU A 168 -29.52 -4.50 -43.27
N TYR A 169 -30.46 -4.61 -44.23
CA TYR A 169 -31.01 -3.44 -44.95
C TYR A 169 -32.36 -2.96 -44.44
N CYS A 170 -33.14 -3.82 -43.76
CA CYS A 170 -34.49 -3.48 -43.33
C CYS A 170 -34.81 -3.89 -41.89
N GLU A 171 -33.81 -4.43 -41.18
CA GLU A 171 -33.84 -4.80 -39.77
C GLU A 171 -34.95 -5.79 -39.39
N LYS A 172 -35.56 -6.45 -40.39
CA LYS A 172 -36.52 -7.53 -40.14
C LYS A 172 -35.80 -8.82 -39.76
N GLU A 173 -36.25 -9.41 -38.67
CA GLU A 173 -35.87 -10.74 -38.21
C GLU A 173 -36.69 -11.83 -38.94
N TYR A 174 -36.04 -12.94 -39.31
CA TYR A 174 -36.64 -14.07 -40.02
C TYR A 174 -36.50 -15.36 -39.23
N LYS A 175 -37.44 -16.30 -39.39
CA LYS A 175 -37.42 -17.58 -38.62
C LYS A 175 -36.29 -18.54 -38.99
N SER A 176 -35.58 -18.30 -40.10
CA SER A 176 -34.45 -19.12 -40.53
C SER A 176 -33.55 -18.37 -41.51
N VAL A 177 -32.29 -18.80 -41.60
CA VAL A 177 -31.31 -18.28 -42.56
C VAL A 177 -31.82 -18.42 -44.01
N ASN A 178 -32.54 -19.49 -44.32
CA ASN A 178 -33.13 -19.69 -45.65
C ASN A 178 -34.22 -18.66 -45.96
N ALA A 179 -35.07 -18.33 -44.98
CA ALA A 179 -36.08 -17.28 -45.13
C ALA A 179 -35.43 -15.89 -45.30
N LEU A 180 -34.35 -15.62 -44.55
CA LEU A 180 -33.55 -14.41 -44.72
C LEU A 180 -32.94 -14.32 -46.13
N ASN A 181 -32.31 -15.40 -46.61
CA ASN A 181 -31.66 -15.43 -47.94
C ASN A 181 -32.66 -15.21 -49.07
N ALA A 182 -33.85 -15.83 -48.98
CA ALA A 182 -34.94 -15.59 -49.92
C ALA A 182 -35.41 -14.12 -49.91
N HIS A 183 -35.41 -13.49 -48.75
CA HIS A 183 -35.72 -12.06 -48.61
C HIS A 183 -34.60 -11.15 -49.11
N LYS A 184 -33.31 -11.42 -48.82
CA LYS A 184 -32.16 -10.59 -49.23
C LYS A 184 -32.13 -10.32 -50.74
N GLY A 185 -32.56 -11.29 -51.56
CA GLY A 185 -32.67 -11.14 -53.02
C GLY A 185 -33.80 -10.21 -53.50
N ARG A 186 -34.78 -9.89 -52.63
CA ARG A 186 -35.98 -9.11 -52.95
C ARG A 186 -36.19 -7.90 -52.01
N CYS A 187 -35.21 -7.61 -51.16
CA CYS A 187 -35.33 -6.54 -50.18
C CYS A 187 -35.36 -5.17 -50.87
N LYS A 188 -36.42 -4.40 -50.62
CA LYS A 188 -36.64 -3.08 -51.24
C LYS A 188 -35.66 -2.00 -50.76
N ASN A 189 -35.09 -2.18 -49.56
CA ASN A 189 -34.13 -1.25 -48.96
C ASN A 189 -32.67 -1.59 -49.32
N LYS A 190 -32.43 -2.66 -50.10
CA LYS A 190 -31.08 -3.01 -50.55
C LYS A 190 -30.54 -1.87 -51.40
N PRO A 191 -29.32 -1.36 -51.13
CA PRO A 191 -28.72 -0.34 -51.97
C PRO A 191 -28.55 -0.92 -53.39
N THR A 192 -29.27 -0.35 -54.36
CA THR A 192 -28.97 -0.53 -55.78
C THR A 192 -27.65 0.18 -56.02
N SER A 193 -26.60 -0.56 -56.37
CA SER A 193 -25.32 0.01 -56.76
C SER A 193 -25.54 1.18 -57.72
N VAL A 194 -25.24 2.39 -57.26
CA VAL A 194 -24.99 3.53 -58.15
C VAL A 194 -23.61 3.29 -58.73
N ASN A 195 -23.53 3.18 -60.05
CA ASN A 195 -22.27 3.20 -60.82
C ASN A 195 -21.45 4.45 -60.49
#